data_AF-A0A936L891-F1
#
_entry.id   AF-A0A936L891-F1
#
_cell.length_a   1.000
_cell.length_b   1.000
_cell.length_c   1.000
_cell.angle_alpha   90.00
_cell.angle_beta   90.00
_cell.angle_gamma   90.00
#
_symmetry.space_group_name_H-M   'P 1'
#
loop_
_entity.id
_entity.type
_entity.pdbx_description
1 polymer ?
#
loop_
_entity_poly.entity_id
_entity_poly.type
_entity_poly.pdbx_seq_one_letter_code
_entity_poly.pdbx_strand_id
1 'polypeptide(L)'
;MKHSIGRSRRSPALSACREKPSPSGSKTPNWNRPESATATQSTRSRWSAPRCSSKRRPVARGAIDPDRLPPKDRLDHYRAERERLKLEAEQRLTLSATEVEAAVSKILKALAQQIETLPARLERDFGLTAAETARLYPAMDAARESLHAAAVEALRA
;
A
#
# COMPACT_ATOMS: atom_id res chain seq x y z
N MET A 1 -0.22 61.57 11.14
CA MET A 1 -0.59 61.55 12.58
C MET A 1 -1.46 60.31 12.77
N LYS A 2 -1.20 59.22 13.49
CA LYS A 2 -0.32 58.77 14.61
C LYS A 2 -0.16 57.24 14.39
N HIS A 3 1.00 56.64 14.12
CA HIS A 3 2.00 56.01 15.02
C HIS A 3 1.47 55.12 16.16
N SER A 4 1.76 53.79 16.08
CA SER A 4 2.13 52.84 17.16
C SER A 4 1.94 51.38 16.66
N ILE A 5 2.95 50.61 16.24
CA ILE A 5 4.03 49.90 16.97
C ILE A 5 3.54 48.84 17.98
N GLY A 6 3.70 47.57 17.59
CA GLY A 6 4.40 46.53 18.38
C GLY A 6 3.61 45.69 19.38
N ARG A 7 3.58 44.36 19.17
CA ARG A 7 4.33 43.38 19.98
C ARG A 7 4.18 41.94 19.50
N SER A 8 5.32 41.39 19.12
CA SER A 8 5.65 39.96 19.08
C SER A 8 5.31 39.26 20.41
N ARG A 9 4.70 38.08 20.31
CA ARG A 9 4.73 37.01 21.33
C ARG A 9 5.07 35.72 20.58
N ARG A 10 6.37 35.42 20.46
CA ARG A 10 7.09 34.39 21.23
C ARG A 10 6.48 32.99 21.10
N SER A 11 7.08 32.23 20.19
CA SER A 11 7.15 30.78 20.20
C SER A 11 7.62 30.25 21.56
N PRO A 12 7.07 29.15 22.07
CA PRO A 12 7.74 28.35 23.08
C PRO A 12 8.76 27.45 22.38
N ALA A 13 10.03 27.74 22.61
CA ALA A 13 11.13 26.82 22.37
C ALA A 13 11.15 25.72 23.45
N LEU A 14 11.87 24.65 23.12
CA LEU A 14 12.52 23.66 24.00
C LEU A 14 11.77 22.34 24.24
N SER A 15 12.10 21.32 23.43
CA SER A 15 12.85 20.19 24.00
C SER A 15 13.76 19.61 22.91
N ALA A 16 15.05 19.84 23.09
CA ALA A 16 16.11 19.34 22.25
C ALA A 16 16.26 17.82 22.43
N CYS A 17 16.02 17.06 21.35
CA CYS A 17 16.53 15.70 21.24
C CYS A 17 18.05 15.79 21.07
N ARG A 18 18.74 15.66 22.20
CA ARG A 18 20.20 15.62 22.30
C ARG A 18 20.71 14.39 21.55
N GLU A 19 21.44 14.63 20.47
CA GLU A 19 22.28 13.63 19.81
C GLU A 19 23.22 13.00 20.85
N LYS A 20 23.23 11.67 20.91
CA LYS A 20 24.21 10.92 21.71
C LYS A 20 25.49 10.75 20.89
N PRO A 21 26.68 10.92 21.49
CA PRO A 21 27.95 10.81 20.78
C PRO A 21 28.26 9.36 20.40
N SER A 22 28.78 9.20 19.19
CA SER A 22 29.37 7.96 18.66
C SER A 22 30.50 7.45 19.56
N PRO A 23 30.53 6.16 19.94
CA PRO A 23 31.71 5.58 20.54
C PRO A 23 32.70 5.18 19.43
N SER A 24 33.72 6.01 19.25
CA SER A 24 34.97 5.61 18.60
C SER A 24 35.63 4.50 19.42
N GLY A 25 35.75 3.31 18.84
CA GLY A 25 36.42 2.18 19.48
C GLY A 25 36.62 1.06 18.47
N SER A 26 37.70 1.15 17.70
CA SER A 26 38.19 0.07 16.85
C SER A 26 38.53 -1.14 17.71
N LYS A 27 37.69 -2.18 17.67
CA LYS A 27 38.03 -3.53 18.12
C LYS A 27 37.75 -4.49 16.97
N THR A 28 38.81 -4.95 16.33
CA THR A 28 38.76 -6.07 15.39
C THR A 28 38.27 -7.32 16.11
N PRO A 29 37.39 -8.15 15.51
CA PRO A 29 37.03 -9.44 16.09
C PRO A 29 38.21 -10.41 15.94
N ASN A 30 38.69 -10.94 17.07
CA ASN A 30 39.64 -12.05 17.11
C ASN A 30 38.87 -13.36 16.91
N TRP A 31 39.13 -14.06 15.80
CA TRP A 31 38.38 -15.24 15.35
C TRP A 31 38.74 -16.57 16.04
N ASN A 32 39.59 -16.56 17.07
CA ASN A 32 40.06 -17.79 17.72
C ASN A 32 39.70 -17.87 19.21
N ARG A 33 38.41 -17.99 19.53
CA ARG A 33 37.96 -18.47 20.85
C ARG A 33 36.79 -19.45 20.70
N PRO A 34 36.87 -20.68 21.24
CA PRO A 34 35.70 -21.56 21.30
C PRO A 34 34.80 -21.11 22.47
N GLU A 35 33.73 -20.41 22.16
CA GLU A 35 32.67 -20.11 23.14
C GLU A 35 31.79 -21.35 23.32
N SER A 36 31.74 -21.80 24.57
CA SER A 36 30.91 -22.89 25.09
C SER A 36 29.44 -22.73 24.69
N ALA A 37 28.93 -23.76 24.00
CA ALA A 37 27.54 -23.88 23.61
C ALA A 37 26.60 -23.83 24.83
N THR A 38 25.93 -22.71 25.02
CA THR A 38 24.69 -22.64 25.80
C THR A 38 23.54 -22.46 24.82
N ALA A 39 22.68 -23.47 24.78
CA ALA A 39 21.54 -23.56 23.89
C ALA A 39 20.62 -22.35 24.06
N THR A 40 20.67 -21.42 23.12
CA THR A 40 19.67 -20.36 23.00
C THR A 40 18.37 -21.03 22.56
N GLN A 41 17.43 -21.14 23.49
CA GLN A 41 16.08 -21.61 23.22
C GLN A 41 15.46 -20.70 22.17
N SER A 42 15.38 -21.21 20.94
CA SER A 42 14.60 -20.65 19.85
C SER A 42 13.16 -20.53 20.35
N THR A 43 12.75 -19.32 20.70
CA THR A 43 11.36 -18.97 20.90
C THR A 43 10.71 -18.97 19.52
N ARG A 44 10.38 -20.18 19.05
CA ARG A 44 9.51 -20.42 17.91
C ARG A 44 8.22 -19.68 18.22
N SER A 45 8.10 -18.49 17.66
CA SER A 45 7.00 -17.57 17.87
C SER A 45 5.76 -18.34 17.46
N ARG A 46 5.01 -18.77 18.48
CA ARG A 46 3.73 -19.42 18.33
C ARG A 46 2.90 -18.45 17.51
N TRP A 47 2.64 -18.81 16.26
CA TRP A 47 1.67 -18.12 15.41
C TRP A 47 0.39 -18.02 16.22
N SER A 48 0.19 -16.85 16.82
CA SER A 48 -1.02 -16.54 17.53
C SER A 48 -1.95 -16.10 16.42
N ALA A 49 -2.72 -17.07 15.91
CA ALA A 49 -3.81 -16.77 15.00
C ALA A 49 -4.60 -15.59 15.60
N PRO A 50 -4.87 -14.52 14.85
CA PRO A 50 -5.66 -13.43 15.37
C PRO A 50 -6.96 -14.02 15.90
N ARG A 51 -7.25 -13.81 17.19
CA ARG A 51 -8.55 -14.13 17.77
C ARG A 51 -9.56 -13.49 16.82
N CYS A 52 -10.36 -14.31 16.17
CA CYS A 52 -11.53 -13.87 15.44
C CYS A 52 -12.47 -13.26 16.49
N SER A 53 -12.24 -12.00 16.84
CA SER A 53 -13.10 -11.28 17.75
C SER A 53 -14.39 -11.06 16.97
N SER A 54 -15.36 -11.93 17.20
CA SER A 54 -16.71 -11.89 16.64
C SER A 54 -17.45 -10.67 17.18
N LYS A 55 -17.03 -9.47 16.77
CA LYS A 55 -17.84 -8.27 16.93
C LYS A 55 -19.05 -8.47 16.01
N ARG A 56 -20.14 -8.98 16.58
CA ARG A 56 -21.42 -9.18 15.88
C ARG A 56 -21.83 -7.86 15.22
N ARG A 57 -22.06 -7.89 13.92
CA ARG A 57 -22.78 -6.79 13.25
C ARG A 57 -24.22 -6.81 13.78
N PRO A 58 -24.81 -5.68 14.15
CA PRO A 58 -26.20 -5.63 14.56
C PRO A 58 -27.08 -6.08 13.38
N VAL A 59 -27.88 -7.13 13.59
CA VAL A 59 -28.81 -7.64 12.59
C VAL A 59 -29.99 -6.66 12.49
N ALA A 60 -30.44 -6.34 11.27
CA ALA A 60 -31.59 -5.47 11.06
C ALA A 60 -32.85 -6.05 11.77
N ARG A 61 -33.70 -5.20 12.35
CA ARG A 61 -34.89 -5.65 13.10
C ARG A 61 -35.79 -6.47 12.16
N GLY A 62 -35.92 -7.77 12.44
CA GLY A 62 -36.72 -8.71 11.63
C GLY A 62 -35.90 -9.74 10.84
N ALA A 63 -34.57 -9.59 10.73
CA ALA A 63 -33.72 -10.60 10.12
C ALA A 63 -33.37 -11.70 11.13
N ILE A 64 -33.60 -12.96 10.74
CA ILE A 64 -33.23 -14.13 11.53
C ILE A 64 -31.71 -14.25 11.55
N ASP A 65 -31.14 -14.31 12.75
CA ASP A 65 -29.70 -14.51 12.96
C ASP A 65 -29.31 -15.93 12.48
N PRO A 66 -28.49 -16.08 11.42
CA PRO A 66 -28.16 -17.38 10.85
C PRO A 66 -27.43 -18.29 11.85
N ASP A 67 -26.75 -17.72 12.84
CA ASP A 67 -26.06 -18.48 13.90
C ASP A 67 -27.02 -19.14 14.89
N ARG A 68 -28.28 -18.66 14.95
CA ARG A 68 -29.33 -19.20 15.82
C ARG A 68 -30.19 -20.25 15.13
N LEU A 69 -29.98 -20.48 13.83
CA LEU A 69 -30.69 -21.52 13.08
C LEU A 69 -30.21 -22.93 13.47
N PRO A 70 -31.09 -23.94 13.42
CA PRO A 70 -30.71 -25.34 13.48
C PRO A 70 -29.60 -25.67 12.45
N PRO A 71 -28.73 -26.65 12.72
CA PRO A 71 -27.58 -26.94 11.85
C PRO A 71 -27.92 -27.18 10.37
N LYS A 72 -29.10 -27.76 10.07
CA LYS A 72 -29.58 -27.98 8.70
C LYS A 72 -29.93 -26.66 8.02
N ASP A 73 -30.83 -25.89 8.61
CA ASP A 73 -31.29 -24.60 8.07
C ASP A 73 -30.14 -23.60 7.92
N ARG A 74 -29.17 -23.65 8.82
CA ARG A 74 -27.93 -22.86 8.75
C ARG A 74 -27.08 -23.23 7.52
N LEU A 75 -26.90 -24.53 7.28
CA LEU A 75 -26.15 -25.01 6.13
C LEU A 75 -26.83 -24.59 4.83
N ASP A 76 -28.15 -24.73 4.77
CA ASP A 76 -28.93 -24.37 3.59
C ASP A 76 -28.93 -22.85 3.34
N HIS A 77 -28.96 -22.03 4.40
CA HIS A 77 -28.76 -20.58 4.30
C HIS A 77 -27.41 -20.23 3.65
N TYR A 78 -26.29 -20.76 4.16
CA TYR A 78 -24.97 -20.46 3.58
C TYR A 78 -24.77 -21.03 2.18
N ARG A 79 -25.43 -22.14 1.85
CA ARG A 79 -25.48 -22.66 0.46
C ARG A 79 -26.21 -21.68 -0.45
N ALA A 80 -27.39 -21.22 -0.06
CA ALA A 80 -28.16 -20.25 -0.83
C ALA A 80 -27.38 -18.94 -1.04
N GLU A 81 -26.73 -18.40 0.00
CA GLU A 81 -25.87 -17.21 -0.12
C GLU A 81 -24.71 -17.43 -1.08
N ARG A 82 -24.08 -18.61 -1.06
CA ARG A 82 -22.98 -18.93 -1.97
C ARG A 82 -23.46 -19.03 -3.42
N GLU A 83 -24.62 -19.65 -3.67
CA GLU A 83 -25.23 -19.67 -5.00
C GLU A 83 -25.63 -18.26 -5.46
N ARG A 84 -26.13 -17.40 -4.56
CA ARG A 84 -26.38 -15.99 -4.89
C ARG A 84 -25.11 -15.28 -5.36
N LEU A 85 -24.01 -15.42 -4.61
CA LEU A 85 -22.72 -14.81 -4.99
C LEU A 85 -22.18 -15.35 -6.32
N LYS A 86 -22.40 -16.65 -6.63
CA LYS A 86 -22.04 -17.21 -7.94
C LYS A 86 -22.89 -16.60 -9.07
N LEU A 87 -24.21 -16.50 -8.88
CA LEU A 87 -25.09 -15.86 -9.86
C LEU A 87 -24.71 -14.39 -10.08
N GLU A 88 -24.39 -13.65 -9.01
CA GLU A 88 -23.91 -12.27 -9.09
C GLU A 88 -22.59 -12.18 -9.87
N ALA A 89 -21.67 -13.13 -9.68
CA ALA A 89 -20.42 -13.19 -10.44
C ALA A 89 -20.66 -13.53 -11.92
N GLU A 90 -21.54 -14.47 -12.23
CA GLU A 90 -21.94 -14.82 -13.60
C GLU A 90 -22.60 -13.63 -14.32
N GLN A 91 -23.41 -12.85 -13.61
CA GLN A 91 -24.00 -11.61 -14.11
C GLN A 91 -23.03 -10.42 -14.16
N ARG A 92 -21.77 -10.61 -13.74
CA ARG A 92 -20.73 -9.56 -13.59
C ARG A 92 -21.13 -8.39 -12.69
N LEU A 93 -22.02 -8.65 -11.73
CA LEU A 93 -22.32 -7.69 -10.65
C LEU A 93 -21.19 -7.65 -9.62
N THR A 94 -20.46 -8.75 -9.47
CA THR A 94 -19.27 -8.84 -8.64
C THR A 94 -18.06 -9.26 -9.50
N LEU A 95 -16.96 -8.51 -9.41
CA LEU A 95 -15.69 -8.83 -10.06
C LEU A 95 -14.69 -9.33 -9.03
N SER A 96 -13.85 -10.30 -9.42
CA SER A 96 -12.74 -10.72 -8.58
C SER A 96 -11.64 -9.66 -8.55
N ALA A 97 -10.91 -9.57 -7.43
CA ALA A 97 -9.78 -8.65 -7.29
C ALA A 97 -8.74 -8.86 -8.41
N THR A 98 -8.46 -10.11 -8.75
CA THR A 98 -7.51 -10.48 -9.82
C THR A 98 -7.92 -9.98 -11.20
N GLU A 99 -9.24 -9.94 -11.50
CA GLU A 99 -9.72 -9.42 -12.78
C GLU A 99 -9.57 -7.90 -12.85
N VAL A 100 -9.86 -7.21 -11.74
CA VAL A 100 -9.67 -5.75 -11.63
C VAL A 100 -8.19 -5.41 -11.78
N GLU A 101 -7.30 -6.11 -11.07
CA GLU A 101 -5.85 -5.95 -11.17
C GLU A 101 -5.36 -6.15 -12.61
N ALA A 102 -5.83 -7.20 -13.29
CA ALA A 102 -5.45 -7.47 -14.68
C ALA A 102 -5.96 -6.39 -15.64
N ALA A 103 -7.20 -5.91 -15.47
CA ALA A 103 -7.77 -4.85 -16.28
C ALA A 103 -7.02 -3.52 -16.09
N VAL A 104 -6.79 -3.11 -14.84
CA VAL A 104 -6.02 -1.91 -14.49
C VAL A 104 -4.59 -2.02 -15.01
N SER A 105 -3.94 -3.18 -14.86
CA SER A 105 -2.59 -3.43 -15.39
C SER A 105 -2.53 -3.23 -16.91
N LYS A 106 -3.52 -3.74 -17.66
CA LYS A 106 -3.59 -3.55 -19.11
C LYS A 106 -3.71 -2.07 -19.49
N ILE A 107 -4.57 -1.32 -18.80
CA ILE A 107 -4.78 0.11 -19.06
C ILE A 107 -3.52 0.91 -18.75
N LEU A 108 -2.91 0.69 -17.58
CA LEU A 108 -1.70 1.41 -17.16
C LEU A 108 -0.51 1.09 -18.06
N LYS A 109 -0.34 -0.17 -18.49
CA LYS A 109 0.69 -0.56 -19.46
C LYS A 109 0.49 0.14 -20.80
N ALA A 110 -0.74 0.18 -21.31
CA ALA A 110 -1.04 0.88 -22.55
C ALA A 110 -0.71 2.38 -22.45
N LEU A 111 -1.07 3.02 -21.33
CA LEU A 111 -0.77 4.42 -21.06
C LEU A 111 0.75 4.68 -20.95
N ALA A 112 1.48 3.86 -20.18
CA ALA A 112 2.92 3.95 -20.04
C ALA A 112 3.64 3.78 -21.39
N GLN A 113 3.17 2.84 -22.22
CA GLN A 113 3.69 2.65 -23.57
C GLN A 113 3.42 3.86 -24.48
N GLN A 114 2.25 4.50 -24.36
CA GLN A 114 2.00 5.73 -25.10
C GLN A 114 3.02 6.80 -24.72
N ILE A 115 3.22 7.03 -23.42
CA ILE A 115 4.23 7.97 -22.91
C ILE A 115 5.60 7.62 -23.51
N GLU A 116 6.08 6.38 -23.40
CA GLU A 116 7.39 5.96 -23.92
C GLU A 116 7.61 6.27 -25.41
N THR A 117 6.54 6.18 -26.22
CA THR A 117 6.63 6.38 -27.67
C THR A 117 6.44 7.84 -28.11
N LEU A 118 6.03 8.73 -27.19
CA LEU A 118 5.84 10.15 -27.52
C LEU A 118 7.10 10.83 -28.10
N PRO A 119 8.33 10.62 -27.59
CA PRO A 119 9.51 11.30 -28.10
C PRO A 119 9.72 11.01 -29.58
N ALA A 120 9.63 9.73 -29.96
CA ALA A 120 9.75 9.30 -31.35
C ALA A 120 8.64 9.88 -32.25
N ARG A 121 7.40 10.01 -31.74
CA ARG A 121 6.31 10.68 -32.48
C ARG A 121 6.56 12.18 -32.60
N LEU A 122 7.06 12.82 -31.55
CA LEU A 122 7.37 14.24 -31.54
C LEU A 122 8.50 14.58 -32.53
N GLU A 123 9.55 13.76 -32.61
CA GLU A 123 10.61 13.88 -33.62
C GLU A 123 10.07 13.77 -35.04
N ARG A 124 9.24 12.75 -35.30
CA ARG A 124 8.71 12.48 -36.64
C ARG A 124 7.65 13.48 -37.08
N ASP A 125 6.70 13.80 -36.20
CA ASP A 125 5.49 14.54 -36.56
C ASP A 125 5.68 16.06 -36.37
N PHE A 126 6.60 16.49 -35.51
CA PHE A 126 6.85 17.91 -35.20
C PHE A 126 8.30 18.36 -35.45
N GLY A 127 9.20 17.47 -35.87
CA GLY A 127 10.56 17.82 -36.26
C GLY A 127 11.46 18.24 -35.09
N LEU A 128 11.21 17.74 -33.88
CA LEU A 128 12.07 18.01 -32.73
C LEU A 128 13.51 17.56 -33.00
N THR A 129 14.46 18.38 -32.56
CA THR A 129 15.88 18.02 -32.60
C THR A 129 16.22 17.02 -31.49
N ALA A 130 17.24 16.19 -31.71
CA ALA A 130 17.70 15.23 -30.69
C ALA A 130 18.03 15.88 -29.33
N ALA A 131 18.51 17.13 -29.34
CA ALA A 131 18.80 17.89 -28.13
C ALA A 131 17.52 18.33 -27.38
N GLU A 132 16.43 18.59 -28.08
CA GLU A 132 15.11 18.88 -27.49
C GLU A 132 14.47 17.61 -26.94
N THR A 133 14.52 16.51 -27.69
CA THR A 133 14.04 15.21 -27.23
C THR A 133 14.77 14.74 -25.98
N ALA A 134 16.10 14.92 -25.92
CA ALA A 134 16.92 14.59 -24.75
C ALA A 134 16.44 15.29 -23.46
N ARG A 135 15.88 16.50 -23.57
CA ARG A 135 15.34 17.25 -22.43
C ARG A 135 13.97 16.73 -21.97
N LEU A 136 13.22 16.03 -22.83
CA LEU A 136 11.90 15.49 -22.52
C LEU A 136 11.97 14.18 -21.71
N TYR A 137 12.95 13.32 -21.99
CA TYR A 137 13.07 12.01 -21.33
C TYR A 137 12.99 12.08 -19.79
N PRO A 138 13.74 12.96 -19.09
CA PRO A 138 13.65 13.02 -17.63
C PRO A 138 12.26 13.41 -17.11
N ALA A 139 11.57 14.32 -17.79
CA ALA A 139 10.22 14.74 -17.42
C ALA A 139 9.20 13.60 -17.61
N MET A 140 9.39 12.80 -18.66
CA MET A 140 8.56 11.64 -18.94
C MET A 140 8.80 10.48 -17.98
N ASP A 141 10.06 10.25 -17.61
CA ASP A 141 10.43 9.27 -16.58
C ASP A 141 9.79 9.64 -15.24
N ALA A 142 9.86 10.91 -14.87
CA ALA A 142 9.18 11.43 -13.67
C ALA A 142 7.66 11.25 -13.74
N ALA A 143 7.05 11.48 -14.92
CA ALA A 143 5.62 11.26 -15.12
C ALA A 143 5.22 9.77 -14.98
N ARG A 144 6.03 8.85 -15.53
CA ARG A 144 5.82 7.40 -15.39
C ARG A 144 5.94 6.94 -13.94
N GLU A 145 6.94 7.45 -13.22
CA GLU A 145 7.13 7.11 -11.81
C GLU A 145 5.99 7.66 -10.94
N SER A 146 5.54 8.89 -11.20
CA SER A 146 4.40 9.49 -10.52
C SER A 146 3.11 8.68 -10.76
N LEU A 147 2.87 8.23 -11.99
CA LEU A 147 1.73 7.38 -12.33
C LEU A 147 1.80 6.03 -11.59
N HIS A 148 2.98 5.41 -11.54
CA HIS A 148 3.19 4.16 -10.82
C HIS A 148 2.91 4.32 -9.32
N ALA A 149 3.49 5.35 -8.69
CA ALA A 149 3.27 5.64 -7.27
C ALA A 149 1.78 5.86 -6.96
N ALA A 150 1.08 6.65 -7.78
CA ALA A 150 -0.35 6.90 -7.63
C ALA A 150 -1.19 5.62 -7.78
N ALA A 151 -0.86 4.77 -8.76
CA ALA A 151 -1.57 3.51 -8.98
C ALA A 151 -1.38 2.53 -7.81
N VAL A 152 -0.16 2.42 -7.29
CA VAL A 152 0.15 1.57 -6.13
C VAL A 152 -0.58 2.05 -4.88
N GLU A 153 -0.64 3.36 -4.66
CA GLU A 153 -1.37 3.93 -3.53
C GLU A 153 -2.89 3.69 -3.65
N ALA A 154 -3.44 3.89 -4.84
CA ALA A 154 -4.87 3.66 -5.10
C ALA A 154 -5.29 2.19 -4.88
N LEU A 155 -4.41 1.22 -5.13
CA LEU A 155 -4.69 -0.21 -4.91
C LEU A 155 -4.51 -0.65 -3.45
N ARG A 156 -3.90 0.17 -2.60
CA ARG A 156 -3.74 -0.10 -1.16
C ARG A 156 -4.88 0.44 -0.30
N ALA A 157 -5.65 1.40 -0.82
CA ALA A 157 -6.79 2.02 -0.16
C ALA A 157 -8.02 1.11 -0.15
#